data_AF-A0A1H4LBM4-F1
#
_entry.id   AF-A0A1H4LBM4-F1
#
_cell.length_a   1.000
_cell.length_b   1.000
_cell.length_c   1.000
_cell.angle_alpha   90.00
_cell.angle_beta   90.00
_cell.angle_gamma   90.00
#
_symmetry.space_group_name_H-M   'P 1'
#
loop_
_entity.id
_entity.type
_entity.pdbx_description
1 polymer ?
#
loop_
_entity_poly.entity_id
_entity_poly.type
_entity_poly.pdbx_seq_one_letter_code
_entity_poly.pdbx_strand_id
1 'polypeptide(L)'
;MPLLTRGLALTLLSLSALCAMAQKSLPHEQSIQVNVFTTPEAAETITSRDVQLLDNKQPRPIASLHRVGSAGDPVHVIVVLDAVNIPYIRMAYEREEIEKYFKANGGKLSNPTTFAVITDRSSEVQKGFTTDGNGLSALLETYPIGLREVRRDQGIWGADERTQISLKALSELTEFAASIPGQKMVLWVSPGWPLLTGIRIDLTNAQHQGIFRSVVDYSRQLRLAKVTLYNINPIGPEEDLLRANYYEDFVKGITKSQNTDIADLSLQVLAVQSGGQTITGNSDVTGNLAKCVAEARSMYELTFTPAPAEHADEFHPLQVTIAKTGVTARARNGYYAQP
;
A
#
# COMPACT_ATOMS: atom_id res chain seq x y z
N MET A 1 -22.70 40.18 -25.67
CA MET A 1 -21.84 40.13 -24.48
C MET A 1 -21.50 38.67 -24.20
N PRO A 2 -20.29 38.20 -24.55
CA PRO A 2 -19.87 36.85 -24.20
C PRO A 2 -19.33 36.86 -22.76
N LEU A 3 -19.90 36.02 -21.91
CA LEU A 3 -19.35 35.73 -20.58
C LEU A 3 -18.09 34.89 -20.74
N LEU A 4 -16.93 35.51 -20.52
CA LEU A 4 -15.67 34.80 -20.31
C LEU A 4 -15.78 33.95 -19.03
N THR A 5 -15.98 32.65 -19.18
CA THR A 5 -15.66 31.67 -18.14
C THR A 5 -14.15 31.65 -17.94
N ARG A 6 -13.66 32.46 -17.00
CA ARG A 6 -12.32 32.29 -16.44
C ARG A 6 -12.28 30.93 -15.74
N GLY A 7 -11.64 29.95 -16.36
CA GLY A 7 -11.22 28.73 -15.67
C GLY A 7 -10.27 29.12 -14.54
N LEU A 8 -10.69 28.86 -13.30
CA LEU A 8 -9.81 28.96 -12.15
C LEU A 8 -8.85 27.76 -12.24
N ALA A 9 -7.67 27.96 -12.85
CA ALA A 9 -6.55 27.05 -12.68
C ALA A 9 -6.07 27.20 -11.23
N LEU A 10 -6.43 26.25 -10.36
CA LEU A 10 -5.96 26.25 -8.98
C LEU A 10 -4.56 25.66 -8.96
N THR A 11 -3.57 26.51 -8.65
CA THR A 11 -2.22 26.07 -8.36
C THR A 11 -2.23 25.40 -6.98
N LEU A 12 -2.11 24.07 -6.93
CA LEU A 12 -1.77 23.32 -5.70
C LEU A 12 -0.38 23.78 -5.25
N LEU A 13 -0.32 24.83 -4.43
CA LEU A 13 0.92 25.47 -3.98
C LEU A 13 1.73 24.59 -2.99
N SER A 14 1.12 23.55 -2.42
CA SER A 14 1.63 22.81 -1.24
C SER A 14 2.21 21.41 -1.50
N LEU A 15 2.00 20.80 -2.68
CA LEU A 15 2.74 19.57 -3.06
C LEU A 15 4.26 19.79 -3.20
N SER A 16 4.71 21.04 -3.10
CA SER A 16 6.11 21.44 -3.00
C SER A 16 6.84 20.85 -1.79
N ALA A 17 6.14 20.44 -0.72
CA ALA A 17 6.76 19.80 0.44
C ALA A 17 7.28 18.37 0.15
N LEU A 18 6.73 17.68 -0.86
CA LEU A 18 7.27 16.41 -1.38
C LEU A 18 8.46 16.62 -2.35
N CYS A 19 8.74 17.86 -2.77
CA CYS A 19 9.79 18.17 -3.75
C CYS A 19 11.17 18.43 -3.16
N ALA A 20 11.33 18.43 -1.83
CA ALA A 20 12.57 18.81 -1.17
C ALA A 20 13.34 17.62 -0.57
N MET A 21 13.66 16.61 -1.38
CA MET A 21 14.75 15.70 -1.07
C MET A 21 15.86 15.85 -2.11
N ALA A 22 17.08 16.10 -1.62
CA ALA A 22 18.25 16.21 -2.46
C ALA A 22 18.47 14.89 -3.23
N GLN A 23 18.78 15.03 -4.51
CA GLN A 23 18.97 13.95 -5.47
C GLN A 23 20.25 13.17 -5.12
N LYS A 24 20.16 12.24 -4.17
CA LYS A 24 21.22 11.26 -3.95
C LYS A 24 20.95 10.10 -4.90
N SER A 25 21.88 9.85 -5.83
CA SER A 25 21.81 8.67 -6.71
C SER A 25 21.65 7.42 -5.84
N LEU A 26 20.55 6.70 -6.03
CA LEU A 26 20.32 5.44 -5.33
C LEU A 26 21.30 4.40 -5.89
N PRO A 27 21.86 3.52 -5.04
CA PRO A 27 22.78 2.50 -5.52
C PRO A 27 22.05 1.42 -6.32
N HIS A 28 22.73 0.87 -7.33
CA HIS A 28 22.32 -0.36 -8.00
C HIS A 28 22.14 -1.49 -6.98
N GLU A 29 21.03 -2.21 -7.09
CA GLU A 29 20.70 -3.31 -6.20
C GLU A 29 21.15 -4.64 -6.79
N GLN A 30 22.01 -5.36 -6.06
CA GLN A 30 22.54 -6.65 -6.53
C GLN A 30 21.51 -7.79 -6.43
N SER A 31 20.44 -7.58 -5.68
CA SER A 31 19.35 -8.54 -5.50
C SER A 31 18.03 -7.81 -5.29
N ILE A 32 17.00 -8.28 -5.97
CA ILE A 32 15.61 -7.85 -5.78
C ILE A 32 14.84 -8.98 -5.13
N GLN A 33 14.06 -8.61 -4.12
CA GLN A 33 13.17 -9.48 -3.38
C GLN A 33 11.71 -9.20 -3.76
N VAL A 34 10.94 -10.28 -3.89
CA VAL A 34 9.54 -10.27 -4.31
C VAL A 34 8.74 -11.23 -3.41
N ASN A 35 7.65 -10.72 -2.85
CA ASN A 35 6.65 -11.58 -2.21
C ASN A 35 5.74 -12.16 -3.27
N VAL A 36 5.54 -13.48 -3.22
CA VAL A 36 4.67 -14.22 -4.13
C VAL A 36 3.60 -14.92 -3.29
N PHE A 37 2.34 -14.55 -3.51
CA PHE A 37 1.17 -15.18 -2.92
C PHE A 37 0.58 -16.17 -3.91
N THR A 38 0.20 -17.36 -3.46
CA THR A 38 -0.45 -18.34 -4.31
C THR A 38 -1.91 -18.52 -3.96
N THR A 39 -2.76 -18.60 -4.99
CA THR A 39 -4.19 -18.87 -4.85
C THR A 39 -4.62 -20.03 -5.77
N PRO A 40 -5.28 -21.08 -5.23
CA PRO A 40 -5.41 -21.36 -3.79
C PRO A 40 -4.04 -21.59 -3.14
N GLU A 41 -4.00 -21.75 -1.81
CA GLU A 41 -2.78 -22.23 -1.15
C GLU A 41 -2.34 -23.55 -1.82
N ALA A 42 -1.11 -23.59 -2.33
CA ALA A 42 -0.60 -24.76 -3.02
C ALA A 42 -0.52 -25.94 -2.05
N ALA A 43 -1.18 -27.06 -2.39
CA ALA A 43 -1.18 -28.27 -1.57
C ALA A 43 0.22 -28.88 -1.39
N GLU A 44 1.08 -28.69 -2.40
CA GLU A 44 2.49 -29.07 -2.36
C GLU A 44 3.38 -27.83 -2.31
N THR A 45 4.54 -27.97 -1.68
CA THR A 45 5.58 -26.94 -1.70
C THR A 45 5.96 -26.56 -3.13
N ILE A 46 6.01 -25.26 -3.40
CA ILE A 46 6.49 -24.70 -4.66
C ILE A 46 8.02 -24.59 -4.59
N THR A 47 8.68 -25.09 -5.62
CA THR A 47 10.13 -25.01 -5.79
C THR A 47 10.49 -23.98 -6.84
N SER A 48 11.76 -23.55 -6.91
CA SER A 48 12.22 -22.61 -7.93
C SER A 48 12.05 -23.11 -9.37
N ARG A 49 11.92 -24.43 -9.59
CA ARG A 49 11.64 -25.02 -10.91
C ARG A 49 10.19 -24.85 -11.36
N ASP A 50 9.29 -24.63 -10.40
CA ASP A 50 7.87 -24.41 -10.66
C ASP A 50 7.57 -22.94 -10.96
N VAL A 51 8.55 -22.04 -10.89
CA VAL A 51 8.32 -20.59 -10.99
C VAL A 51 9.07 -20.01 -12.18
N GLN A 52 8.34 -19.28 -13.02
CA GLN A 52 8.90 -18.44 -14.06
C GLN A 52 8.82 -16.98 -13.63
N LEU A 53 9.96 -16.29 -13.64
CA LEU A 53 10.06 -14.86 -13.41
C LEU A 53 10.47 -14.16 -14.71
N LEU A 54 9.70 -13.15 -15.13
CA LEU A 54 10.10 -12.18 -16.14
C LEU A 54 10.37 -10.82 -15.47
N ASP A 55 11.53 -10.24 -15.78
CA ASP A 55 11.95 -8.90 -15.42
C ASP A 55 12.12 -8.10 -16.71
N ASN A 56 11.25 -7.10 -16.91
CA ASN A 56 11.16 -6.35 -18.17
C ASN A 56 11.04 -7.27 -19.40
N LYS A 57 10.13 -8.26 -19.31
CA LYS A 57 9.88 -9.31 -20.32
C LYS A 57 11.04 -10.29 -20.56
N GLN A 58 12.16 -10.15 -19.85
CA GLN A 58 13.30 -11.06 -19.95
C GLN A 58 13.26 -12.11 -18.83
N PRO A 59 13.43 -13.40 -19.13
CA PRO A 59 13.50 -14.43 -18.09
C PRO A 59 14.65 -14.19 -17.12
N ARG A 60 14.38 -14.36 -15.82
CA ARG A 60 15.40 -14.29 -14.76
C ARG A 60 15.50 -15.59 -13.99
N PRO A 61 16.72 -16.08 -13.73
CA PRO A 61 16.91 -17.18 -12.81
C PRO A 61 16.53 -16.74 -11.39
N ILE A 62 15.88 -17.65 -10.66
CA ILE A 62 15.53 -17.45 -9.26
C ILE A 62 16.75 -17.80 -8.41
N ALA A 63 17.23 -16.83 -7.63
CA ALA A 63 18.37 -17.02 -6.74
C ALA A 63 17.95 -17.75 -5.46
N SER A 64 16.80 -17.41 -4.88
CA SER A 64 16.20 -18.14 -3.76
C SER A 64 14.68 -18.13 -3.82
N LEU A 65 14.07 -19.20 -3.33
CA LEU A 65 12.63 -19.29 -3.09
C LEU A 65 12.40 -20.04 -1.78
N HIS A 66 11.67 -19.45 -0.85
CA HIS A 66 11.24 -20.15 0.36
C HIS A 66 9.85 -19.69 0.81
N ARG A 67 9.11 -20.58 1.47
CA ARG A 67 7.81 -20.26 2.05
C ARG A 67 8.01 -19.50 3.35
N VAL A 68 7.29 -18.40 3.52
CA VAL A 68 7.31 -17.55 4.72
C VAL A 68 6.24 -18.04 5.69
N GLY A 69 6.33 -17.69 6.97
CA GLY A 69 5.28 -17.96 7.97
C GLY A 69 5.45 -19.27 8.73
N SER A 70 6.64 -19.87 8.72
CA SER A 70 7.00 -20.94 9.66
C SER A 70 7.33 -20.35 11.04
N ALA A 71 7.35 -21.16 12.11
CA ALA A 71 7.55 -20.68 13.48
C ALA A 71 8.85 -19.85 13.70
N GLY A 72 9.84 -19.96 12.80
CA GLY A 72 11.08 -19.17 12.84
C GLY A 72 11.10 -17.91 11.96
N ASP A 73 10.07 -17.69 11.12
CA ASP A 73 9.95 -16.52 10.23
C ASP A 73 8.48 -16.11 10.08
N PRO A 74 7.86 -15.57 11.14
CA PRO A 74 6.45 -15.20 11.10
C PRO A 74 6.22 -13.97 10.23
N VAL A 75 5.10 -13.98 9.51
CA VAL A 75 4.57 -12.76 8.87
C VAL A 75 3.94 -11.89 9.94
N HIS A 76 4.44 -10.67 10.08
CA HIS A 76 3.92 -9.66 11.01
C HIS A 76 2.78 -8.87 10.36
N VAL A 77 1.71 -8.62 11.12
CA VAL A 77 0.52 -7.92 10.64
C VAL A 77 0.37 -6.58 11.34
N ILE A 78 0.21 -5.51 10.57
CA ILE A 78 -0.13 -4.18 11.11
C ILE A 78 -1.48 -3.77 10.56
N VAL A 79 -2.49 -3.67 11.43
CA VAL A 79 -3.82 -3.18 11.06
C VAL A 79 -3.87 -1.68 11.25
N VAL A 80 -4.19 -0.92 10.21
CA VAL A 80 -4.26 0.55 10.27
C VAL A 80 -5.71 0.99 10.29
N LEU A 81 -6.07 1.77 11.32
CA LEU A 81 -7.32 2.50 11.41
C LEU A 81 -7.10 3.91 10.85
N ASP A 82 -7.80 4.25 9.76
CA ASP A 82 -7.65 5.53 9.09
C ASP A 82 -8.67 6.56 9.58
N ALA A 83 -8.27 7.27 10.65
CA ALA A 83 -9.06 8.34 11.19
C ALA A 83 -9.00 9.66 10.41
N VAL A 84 -8.27 9.73 9.29
CA VAL A 84 -8.15 10.93 8.43
C VAL A 84 -9.17 10.86 7.29
N ASN A 85 -9.22 9.72 6.60
CA ASN A 85 -9.92 9.59 5.34
C ASN A 85 -11.31 8.99 5.46
N ILE A 86 -11.68 8.22 6.48
CA ILE A 86 -13.07 7.72 6.58
C ILE A 86 -14.06 8.85 6.95
N PRO A 87 -15.34 8.86 6.55
CA PRO A 87 -16.32 9.80 7.09
C PRO A 87 -16.53 9.63 8.61
N TYR A 88 -16.78 10.73 9.35
CA TYR A 88 -17.00 10.69 10.80
C TYR A 88 -18.09 9.68 11.22
N ILE A 89 -19.19 9.63 10.47
CA ILE A 89 -20.32 8.72 10.75
C ILE A 89 -19.94 7.23 10.66
N ARG A 90 -18.86 6.89 9.95
CA ARG A 90 -18.37 5.51 9.79
C ARG A 90 -17.17 5.18 10.68
N MET A 91 -16.68 6.14 11.48
CA MET A 91 -15.52 5.92 12.36
C MET A 91 -15.78 4.85 13.42
N ALA A 92 -16.91 4.96 14.11
CA ALA A 92 -17.29 4.01 15.15
C ALA A 92 -17.44 2.60 14.57
N TYR A 93 -18.02 2.51 13.37
CA TYR A 93 -18.15 1.26 12.63
C TYR A 93 -16.79 0.64 12.28
N GLU A 94 -15.86 1.42 11.72
CA GLU A 94 -14.52 0.92 11.38
C GLU A 94 -13.78 0.39 12.61
N ARG A 95 -13.80 1.15 13.71
CA ARG A 95 -13.22 0.70 14.98
C ARG A 95 -13.87 -0.61 15.46
N GLU A 96 -15.19 -0.67 15.48
CA GLU A 96 -15.93 -1.85 15.92
C GLU A 96 -15.59 -3.09 15.08
N GLU A 97 -15.42 -2.96 13.76
CA GLU A 97 -15.05 -4.06 12.88
C GLU A 97 -13.59 -4.52 13.10
N ILE A 98 -12.66 -3.60 13.35
CA ILE A 98 -11.28 -3.96 13.72
C ILE A 98 -11.27 -4.69 15.08
N GLU A 99 -12.06 -4.22 16.05
CA GLU A 99 -12.21 -4.89 17.35
C GLU A 99 -12.83 -6.29 17.21
N LYS A 100 -13.85 -6.47 16.36
CA LYS A 100 -14.43 -7.79 16.04
C LYS A 100 -13.39 -8.72 15.43
N TYR A 101 -12.56 -8.22 14.51
CA TYR A 101 -11.44 -8.99 13.97
C TYR A 101 -10.47 -9.42 15.07
N PHE A 102 -10.09 -8.51 15.98
CA PHE A 102 -9.21 -8.85 17.09
C PHE A 102 -9.82 -9.86 18.07
N LYS A 103 -11.11 -9.73 18.38
CA LYS A 103 -11.84 -10.63 19.30
C LYS A 103 -12.21 -11.98 18.64
N ALA A 104 -12.07 -12.12 17.32
CA ALA A 104 -12.37 -13.36 16.61
C ALA A 104 -11.54 -14.56 17.13
N ASN A 105 -12.05 -15.78 16.96
CA ASN A 105 -11.42 -17.01 17.43
C ASN A 105 -11.04 -17.00 18.93
N GLY A 106 -11.83 -16.31 19.75
CA GLY A 106 -11.57 -16.14 21.18
C GLY A 106 -10.41 -15.20 21.50
N GLY A 107 -10.05 -14.30 20.58
CA GLY A 107 -8.94 -13.37 20.72
C GLY A 107 -7.57 -13.97 20.37
N LYS A 108 -7.53 -15.07 19.61
CA LYS A 108 -6.28 -15.72 19.19
C LYS A 108 -6.01 -15.44 17.73
N LEU A 109 -5.08 -14.52 17.48
CA LEU A 109 -4.65 -14.14 16.12
C LEU A 109 -3.67 -15.18 15.56
N SER A 110 -3.78 -15.46 14.26
CA SER A 110 -2.93 -16.45 13.58
C SER A 110 -1.50 -15.98 13.35
N ASN A 111 -1.28 -14.67 13.44
CA ASN A 111 -0.02 -14.00 13.16
C ASN A 111 0.26 -13.01 14.30
N PRO A 112 1.54 -12.73 14.61
CA PRO A 112 1.89 -11.60 15.46
C PRO A 112 1.34 -10.32 14.84
N THR A 113 0.48 -9.63 15.58
CA THR A 113 -0.26 -8.46 15.10
C THR A 113 -0.02 -7.27 16.02
N THR A 114 -0.02 -6.08 15.42
CA THR A 114 -0.20 -4.79 16.10
C THR A 114 -1.16 -3.92 15.29
N PHE A 115 -1.45 -2.71 15.77
CA PHE A 115 -2.23 -1.73 15.04
C PHE A 115 -1.58 -0.35 15.01
N ALA A 116 -2.01 0.47 14.05
CA ALA A 116 -1.71 1.88 13.98
C ALA A 116 -3.02 2.69 13.88
N VAL A 117 -3.06 3.85 14.52
CA VAL A 117 -4.16 4.81 14.42
C VAL A 117 -3.61 6.07 13.78
N ILE A 118 -4.16 6.42 12.61
CA ILE A 118 -3.75 7.61 11.85
C ILE A 118 -4.80 8.68 12.00
N THR A 119 -4.47 9.79 12.64
CA THR A 119 -5.32 10.98 12.78
C THR A 119 -4.72 12.13 11.99
N ASP A 120 -5.41 13.27 11.95
CA ASP A 120 -4.87 14.50 11.35
C ASP A 120 -3.76 15.15 12.19
N ARG A 121 -3.56 14.69 13.44
CA ARG A 121 -2.54 15.22 14.36
C ARG A 121 -1.38 14.27 14.62
N SER A 122 -1.63 12.96 14.57
CA SER A 122 -0.64 11.94 14.91
C SER A 122 -0.81 10.66 14.12
N SER A 123 0.33 10.01 13.82
CA SER A 123 0.42 8.62 13.39
C SER A 123 0.95 7.82 14.56
N GLU A 124 0.10 7.04 15.24
CA GLU A 124 0.51 6.29 16.43
C GLU A 124 0.48 4.80 16.16
N VAL A 125 1.62 4.15 16.31
CA VAL A 125 1.74 2.69 16.20
C VAL A 125 1.80 2.09 17.59
N GLN A 126 0.92 1.14 17.88
CA GLN A 126 0.95 0.36 19.11
C GLN A 126 2.26 -0.45 19.16
N LYS A 127 3.00 -0.31 20.26
CA LYS A 127 4.29 -0.99 20.42
C LYS A 127 4.10 -2.47 20.74
N GLY A 128 4.92 -3.30 20.09
CA GLY A 128 4.96 -4.74 20.28
C GLY A 128 3.95 -5.49 19.41
N PHE A 129 4.31 -6.72 19.03
CA PHE A 129 3.42 -7.64 18.33
C PHE A 129 2.94 -8.71 19.31
N THR A 130 1.68 -9.09 19.19
CA THR A 130 1.07 -10.12 20.03
C THR A 130 0.10 -10.97 19.21
N THR A 131 -0.19 -12.16 19.68
CA THR A 131 -1.29 -12.99 19.18
C THR A 131 -2.54 -12.90 20.06
N ASP A 132 -2.48 -12.12 21.15
CA ASP A 132 -3.63 -11.80 22.01
C ASP A 132 -4.43 -10.61 21.45
N GLY A 133 -5.43 -10.93 20.65
CA GLY A 133 -6.36 -9.96 20.10
C GLY A 133 -7.29 -9.34 21.15
N ASN A 134 -7.58 -9.99 22.27
CA ASN A 134 -8.37 -9.36 23.33
C ASN A 134 -7.59 -8.18 23.94
N GLY A 135 -6.29 -8.36 24.17
CA GLY A 135 -5.38 -7.30 24.59
C GLY A 135 -5.31 -6.15 23.58
N LEU A 136 -5.19 -6.44 22.27
CA LEU A 136 -5.20 -5.40 21.23
C LEU A 136 -6.52 -4.64 21.17
N SER A 137 -7.66 -5.33 21.29
CA SER A 137 -8.97 -4.67 21.33
C SER A 137 -9.11 -3.75 22.54
N ALA A 138 -8.71 -4.20 23.73
CA ALA A 138 -8.76 -3.38 24.94
C ALA A 138 -7.85 -2.14 24.82
N LEU A 139 -6.70 -2.27 24.17
CA LEU A 139 -5.81 -1.14 23.90
C LEU A 139 -6.45 -0.16 22.91
N LEU A 140 -7.00 -0.66 21.79
CA LEU A 140 -7.62 0.19 20.76
C LEU A 140 -8.78 1.04 21.33
N GLU A 141 -9.56 0.50 22.28
CA GLU A 141 -10.62 1.23 22.99
C GLU A 141 -10.09 2.49 23.71
N THR A 142 -8.83 2.49 24.15
CA THR A 142 -8.19 3.62 24.85
C THR A 142 -7.64 4.70 23.93
N TYR A 143 -7.49 4.42 22.64
CA TYR A 143 -6.93 5.39 21.69
C TYR A 143 -7.93 6.53 21.42
N PRO A 144 -7.55 7.80 21.68
CA PRO A 144 -8.41 8.93 21.43
C PRO A 144 -8.51 9.18 19.91
N ILE A 145 -9.68 8.93 19.33
CA ILE A 145 -10.00 9.46 17.99
C ILE A 145 -10.76 10.76 18.22
N GLY A 146 -10.01 11.86 18.32
CA GLY A 146 -10.54 13.18 18.61
C GLY A 146 -11.39 13.77 17.48
N LEU A 147 -11.94 14.97 17.73
CA LEU A 147 -12.54 15.80 16.67
C LEU A 147 -11.45 16.24 15.70
N ARG A 148 -11.73 16.09 14.40
CA ARG A 148 -10.81 16.48 13.31
C ARG A 148 -10.73 17.99 13.14
N GLU A 149 -9.53 18.48 12.92
CA GLU A 149 -9.23 19.83 12.46
C GLU A 149 -9.29 19.93 10.93
N VAL A 150 -8.81 18.90 10.21
CA VAL A 150 -8.85 18.85 8.75
C VAL A 150 -10.18 18.27 8.29
N ARG A 151 -11.09 19.16 7.88
CA ARG A 151 -12.47 18.79 7.54
C ARG A 151 -12.66 18.65 6.03
N ARG A 152 -13.48 17.68 5.64
CA ARG A 152 -13.83 17.40 4.24
C ARG A 152 -14.57 18.54 3.54
N ASP A 153 -15.18 19.46 4.28
CA ASP A 153 -15.89 20.65 3.77
C ASP A 153 -14.95 21.79 3.35
N GLN A 154 -13.65 21.70 3.64
CA GLN A 154 -12.61 22.64 3.18
C GLN A 154 -12.26 22.49 1.68
N GLY A 155 -12.98 21.64 0.95
CA GLY A 155 -12.82 21.46 -0.49
C GLY A 155 -11.46 20.88 -0.87
N ILE A 156 -10.84 21.42 -1.93
CA ILE A 156 -9.59 20.90 -2.48
C ILE A 156 -8.39 21.07 -1.53
N TRP A 157 -8.39 22.11 -0.69
CA TRP A 157 -7.32 22.34 0.28
C TRP A 157 -7.29 21.26 1.36
N GLY A 158 -8.45 20.95 1.95
CA GLY A 158 -8.56 19.81 2.86
C GLY A 158 -8.42 18.45 2.16
N ALA A 159 -8.47 18.38 0.83
CA ALA A 159 -8.16 17.17 0.09
C ALA A 159 -6.63 16.98 -0.06
N ASP A 160 -5.91 18.04 -0.42
CA ASP A 160 -4.45 18.08 -0.47
C ASP A 160 -3.81 17.78 0.89
N GLU A 161 -4.29 18.42 1.96
CA GLU A 161 -3.76 18.21 3.31
C GLU A 161 -3.94 16.76 3.78
N ARG A 162 -5.09 16.15 3.52
CA ARG A 162 -5.31 14.73 3.84
C ARG A 162 -4.41 13.79 3.04
N THR A 163 -4.15 14.11 1.77
CA THR A 163 -3.19 13.35 0.96
C THR A 163 -1.78 13.45 1.56
N GLN A 164 -1.34 14.63 1.97
CA GLN A 164 -0.02 14.82 2.59
C GLN A 164 0.10 14.11 3.94
N ILE A 165 -0.91 14.22 4.81
CA ILE A 165 -0.95 13.51 6.10
C ILE A 165 -0.85 12.00 5.87
N SER A 166 -1.61 11.47 4.91
CA SER A 166 -1.65 10.03 4.66
C SER A 166 -0.34 9.48 4.08
N LEU A 167 0.29 10.22 3.16
CA LEU A 167 1.60 9.88 2.61
C LEU A 167 2.70 9.92 3.68
N LYS A 168 2.68 10.94 4.54
CA LYS A 168 3.60 11.03 5.69
C LYS A 168 3.39 9.84 6.64
N ALA A 169 2.15 9.53 6.99
CA ALA A 169 1.82 8.39 7.84
C ALA A 169 2.28 7.05 7.23
N LEU A 170 2.13 6.86 5.91
CA LEU A 170 2.63 5.67 5.22
C LEU A 170 4.16 5.57 5.28
N SER A 171 4.88 6.69 5.14
CA SER A 171 6.34 6.73 5.25
C SER A 171 6.78 6.34 6.67
N GLU A 172 6.22 6.96 7.70
CA GLU A 172 6.50 6.65 9.12
C GLU A 172 6.19 5.18 9.46
N LEU A 173 5.08 4.66 8.95
CA LEU A 173 4.70 3.27 9.15
C LEU A 173 5.66 2.31 8.43
N THR A 174 6.14 2.68 7.25
CA THR A 174 7.12 1.88 6.49
C THR A 174 8.49 1.89 7.17
N GLU A 175 8.91 3.02 7.75
CA GLU A 175 10.12 3.11 8.58
C GLU A 175 10.01 2.24 9.83
N PHE A 176 8.87 2.29 10.53
CA PHE A 176 8.59 1.38 11.64
C PHE A 176 8.66 -0.09 11.18
N ALA A 177 8.00 -0.44 10.06
CA ALA A 177 8.01 -1.78 9.49
C ALA A 177 9.41 -2.28 9.11
N ALA A 178 10.28 -1.39 8.65
CA ALA A 178 11.68 -1.70 8.32
C ALA A 178 12.51 -2.11 9.55
N SER A 179 12.13 -1.66 10.75
CA SER A 179 12.77 -2.07 12.00
C SER A 179 12.42 -3.51 12.44
N ILE A 180 11.42 -4.11 11.82
CA ILE A 180 10.90 -5.43 12.16
C ILE A 180 11.42 -6.46 11.14
N PRO A 181 12.04 -7.57 11.59
CA PRO A 181 12.52 -8.61 10.70
C PRO A 181 11.37 -9.38 10.03
N GLY A 182 11.68 -10.04 8.91
CA GLY A 182 10.72 -10.86 8.18
C GLY A 182 9.72 -10.04 7.36
N GLN A 183 8.65 -10.70 6.91
CA GLN A 183 7.63 -10.10 6.06
C GLN A 183 6.57 -9.34 6.86
N LYS A 184 6.13 -8.20 6.35
CA LYS A 184 5.06 -7.39 6.95
C LYS A 184 3.88 -7.28 6.00
N MET A 185 2.69 -7.50 6.53
CA MET A 185 1.44 -7.14 5.88
C MET A 185 0.88 -5.91 6.58
N VAL A 186 0.68 -4.83 5.83
CA VAL A 186 0.00 -3.62 6.31
C VAL A 186 -1.41 -3.63 5.76
N LEU A 187 -2.40 -3.75 6.63
CA LEU A 187 -3.81 -3.82 6.27
C LEU A 187 -4.45 -2.48 6.59
N TRP A 188 -4.53 -1.61 5.59
CA TRP A 188 -5.00 -0.25 5.76
C TRP A 188 -6.50 -0.17 5.52
N VAL A 189 -7.27 -0.03 6.60
CA VAL A 189 -8.71 0.12 6.54
C VAL A 189 -9.02 1.58 6.21
N SER A 190 -9.39 1.86 4.95
CA SER A 190 -9.61 3.21 4.47
C SER A 190 -10.25 3.21 3.08
N PRO A 191 -11.07 4.23 2.73
CA PRO A 191 -11.44 4.49 1.33
C PRO A 191 -10.29 5.04 0.48
N GLY A 192 -9.12 5.28 1.07
CA GLY A 192 -7.99 5.97 0.45
C GLY A 192 -8.11 7.49 0.56
N TRP A 193 -6.97 8.15 0.37
CA TRP A 193 -6.91 9.62 0.30
C TRP A 193 -7.38 10.13 -1.07
N PRO A 194 -7.73 11.42 -1.17
CA PRO A 194 -8.16 12.02 -2.44
C PRO A 194 -7.11 11.85 -3.55
N LEU A 195 -7.57 11.39 -4.73
CA LEU A 195 -6.70 11.18 -5.89
C LEU A 195 -6.14 12.46 -6.49
N LEU A 196 -6.84 13.60 -6.31
CA LEU A 196 -6.44 14.92 -6.82
C LEU A 196 -6.05 14.90 -8.30
N THR A 197 -6.94 14.38 -9.15
CA THR A 197 -6.75 14.28 -10.62
C THR A 197 -7.92 14.90 -11.39
N GLY A 198 -7.80 14.97 -12.72
CA GLY A 198 -8.82 15.45 -13.67
C GLY A 198 -8.62 16.90 -14.14
N ILE A 199 -9.58 17.41 -14.92
CA ILE A 199 -9.50 18.69 -15.69
C ILE A 199 -9.22 19.94 -14.82
N ARG A 200 -9.33 19.84 -13.49
CA ARG A 200 -9.07 20.95 -12.56
C ARG A 200 -7.67 20.94 -11.95
N ILE A 201 -6.85 19.96 -12.31
CA ILE A 201 -5.50 19.75 -11.80
C ILE A 201 -4.51 19.89 -12.95
N ASP A 202 -3.79 21.01 -13.00
CA ASP A 202 -2.70 21.24 -13.93
C ASP A 202 -1.37 21.15 -13.17
N LEU A 203 -0.56 20.14 -13.50
CA LEU A 203 0.75 19.94 -12.90
C LEU A 203 1.84 20.57 -13.78
N THR A 204 2.75 21.31 -13.16
CA THR A 204 3.98 21.78 -13.80
C THR A 204 4.96 20.62 -13.98
N ASN A 205 5.92 20.76 -14.90
CA ASN A 205 7.00 19.78 -15.07
C ASN A 205 7.75 19.47 -13.76
N ALA A 206 7.95 20.48 -12.91
CA ALA A 206 8.60 20.31 -11.61
C ALA A 206 7.75 19.46 -10.65
N GLN A 207 6.43 19.64 -10.64
CA GLN A 207 5.51 18.83 -9.84
C GLN A 207 5.47 17.39 -10.35
N HIS A 208 5.36 17.17 -11.67
CA HIS A 208 5.46 15.84 -12.27
C HIS A 208 6.74 15.11 -11.84
N GLN A 209 7.89 15.80 -11.86
CA GLN A 209 9.15 15.23 -11.40
C GLN A 209 9.16 14.93 -9.89
N GLY A 210 8.60 15.79 -9.06
CA GLY A 210 8.51 15.57 -7.61
C GLY A 210 7.62 14.38 -7.24
N ILE A 211 6.47 14.26 -7.89
CA ILE A 211 5.56 13.13 -7.70
C ILE A 211 6.23 11.85 -8.20
N PHE A 212 6.91 11.87 -9.35
CA PHE A 212 7.62 10.71 -9.87
C PHE A 212 8.68 10.20 -8.89
N ARG A 213 9.49 11.10 -8.31
CA ARG A 213 10.45 10.74 -7.25
C ARG A 213 9.77 10.10 -6.05
N SER A 214 8.63 10.65 -5.62
CA SER A 214 7.85 10.08 -4.52
C SER A 214 7.36 8.66 -4.86
N VAL A 215 6.90 8.41 -6.09
CA VAL A 215 6.47 7.08 -6.53
C VAL A 215 7.63 6.09 -6.47
N VAL A 216 8.81 6.47 -6.96
CA VAL A 216 10.04 5.68 -6.87
C VAL A 216 10.39 5.38 -5.41
N ASP A 217 10.37 6.41 -4.56
CA ASP A 217 10.74 6.32 -3.16
C ASP A 217 9.79 5.41 -2.37
N TYR A 218 8.47 5.58 -2.47
CA TYR A 218 7.51 4.70 -1.81
C TYR A 218 7.61 3.25 -2.31
N SER A 219 7.75 3.05 -3.63
CA SER A 219 7.91 1.71 -4.22
C SER A 219 9.17 1.00 -3.68
N ARG A 220 10.27 1.74 -3.53
CA ARG A 220 11.53 1.25 -2.96
C ARG A 220 11.42 1.02 -1.45
N GLN A 221 10.90 1.97 -0.68
CA GLN A 221 10.77 1.88 0.78
C GLN A 221 9.91 0.68 1.18
N LEU A 222 8.73 0.50 0.55
CA LEU A 222 7.87 -0.66 0.80
C LEU A 222 8.60 -1.98 0.51
N ARG A 223 9.40 -2.03 -0.58
CA ARG A 223 10.17 -3.22 -0.94
C ARG A 223 11.26 -3.55 0.07
N LEU A 224 12.10 -2.57 0.39
CA LEU A 224 13.22 -2.74 1.31
C LEU A 224 12.74 -3.05 2.72
N ALA A 225 11.61 -2.45 3.11
CA ALA A 225 10.92 -2.77 4.34
C ALA A 225 10.18 -4.10 4.30
N LYS A 226 10.19 -4.88 3.21
CA LYS A 226 9.43 -6.15 3.08
C LYS A 226 7.95 -6.00 3.43
N VAL A 227 7.32 -4.91 2.98
CA VAL A 227 5.91 -4.59 3.22
C VAL A 227 5.08 -4.95 1.99
N THR A 228 4.02 -5.73 2.20
CA THR A 228 2.88 -5.82 1.29
C THR A 228 1.71 -5.03 1.88
N LEU A 229 1.27 -4.01 1.15
CA LEU A 229 0.22 -3.08 1.56
C LEU A 229 -1.13 -3.52 0.99
N TYR A 230 -2.17 -3.49 1.81
CA TYR A 230 -3.54 -3.80 1.44
C TYR A 230 -4.42 -2.60 1.70
N ASN A 231 -5.32 -2.32 0.76
CA ASN A 231 -6.41 -1.38 0.95
C ASN A 231 -7.71 -2.15 1.25
N ILE A 232 -8.34 -1.87 2.39
CA ILE A 232 -9.64 -2.43 2.78
C ILE A 232 -10.61 -1.28 2.89
N ASN A 233 -11.46 -1.07 1.88
CA ASN A 233 -12.38 0.05 1.84
C ASN A 233 -13.67 -0.24 2.63
N PRO A 234 -13.93 0.47 3.75
CA PRO A 234 -15.06 0.18 4.63
C PRO A 234 -16.38 0.79 4.16
N ILE A 235 -16.43 1.52 3.03
CA ILE A 235 -17.66 2.15 2.55
C ILE A 235 -18.71 1.11 2.12
N GLY A 236 -18.27 0.04 1.46
CA GLY A 236 -19.14 -1.03 0.99
C GLY A 236 -19.98 -0.65 -0.25
N PRO A 237 -21.16 -1.25 -0.44
CA PRO A 237 -21.90 -1.19 -1.70
C PRO A 237 -22.54 0.19 -2.01
N GLU A 238 -22.51 1.13 -1.06
CA GLU A 238 -22.93 2.51 -1.28
C GLU A 238 -21.89 3.33 -2.07
N GLU A 239 -20.68 2.81 -2.26
CA GLU A 239 -19.65 3.48 -3.03
C GLU A 239 -19.98 3.47 -4.52
N ASP A 240 -19.82 4.64 -5.16
CA ASP A 240 -19.92 4.75 -6.62
C ASP A 240 -18.83 3.89 -7.30
N LEU A 241 -19.24 2.93 -8.12
CA LEU A 241 -18.33 1.96 -8.74
C LEU A 241 -17.31 2.60 -9.69
N LEU A 242 -17.69 3.67 -10.40
CA LEU A 242 -16.77 4.38 -11.29
C LEU A 242 -15.65 5.02 -10.46
N ARG A 243 -16.01 5.67 -9.35
CA ARG A 243 -15.04 6.21 -8.41
C ARG A 243 -14.20 5.12 -7.73
N ALA A 244 -14.81 3.99 -7.38
CA ALA A 244 -14.14 2.88 -6.69
C ALA A 244 -13.03 2.24 -7.55
N ASN A 245 -13.21 2.20 -8.88
CA ASN A 245 -12.27 1.56 -9.80
C ASN A 245 -11.35 2.55 -10.53
N TYR A 246 -11.54 3.86 -10.35
CA TYR A 246 -10.77 4.87 -11.09
C TYR A 246 -9.25 4.79 -10.85
N TYR A 247 -8.82 4.24 -9.72
CA TYR A 247 -7.39 4.02 -9.42
C TYR A 247 -6.72 3.04 -10.39
N GLU A 248 -7.48 2.15 -11.06
CA GLU A 248 -6.94 1.11 -11.94
C GLU A 248 -6.17 1.68 -13.14
N ASP A 249 -6.53 2.90 -13.57
CA ASP A 249 -5.83 3.62 -14.64
C ASP A 249 -4.37 3.96 -14.28
N PHE A 250 -4.05 3.98 -12.98
CA PHE A 250 -2.76 4.42 -12.42
C PHE A 250 -1.90 3.25 -11.88
N VAL A 251 -2.37 2.00 -11.99
CA VAL A 251 -1.65 0.84 -11.42
C VAL A 251 -0.37 0.53 -12.18
N LYS A 252 -0.29 0.88 -13.47
CA LYS A 252 0.88 0.63 -14.31
C LYS A 252 2.05 1.47 -13.85
N GLY A 253 3.26 0.89 -13.84
CA GLY A 253 4.46 1.65 -13.52
C GLY A 253 4.75 2.75 -14.54
N ILE A 254 5.38 3.81 -14.05
CA ILE A 254 5.60 5.04 -14.80
C ILE A 254 6.93 4.96 -15.52
N THR A 255 6.93 5.13 -16.84
CA THR A 255 8.16 5.10 -17.66
C THR A 255 8.71 6.49 -17.96
N LYS A 256 7.90 7.54 -17.77
CA LYS A 256 8.27 8.94 -18.03
C LYS A 256 7.68 9.82 -16.94
N SER A 257 8.51 10.64 -16.30
CA SER A 257 8.07 11.53 -15.23
C SER A 257 6.92 12.46 -15.64
N GLN A 258 6.86 12.89 -16.90
CA GLN A 258 5.79 13.76 -17.42
C GLN A 258 4.41 13.09 -17.46
N ASN A 259 4.33 11.76 -17.36
CA ASN A 259 3.07 11.03 -17.36
C ASN A 259 2.53 10.79 -15.93
N THR A 260 3.24 11.26 -14.91
CA THR A 260 2.88 11.05 -13.51
C THR A 260 1.66 11.87 -13.11
N ASP A 261 0.77 11.31 -12.31
CA ASP A 261 -0.35 11.96 -11.65
C ASP A 261 -0.22 11.80 -10.11
N ILE A 262 -0.89 12.66 -9.34
CA ILE A 262 -0.98 12.50 -7.88
C ILE A 262 -1.65 11.15 -7.53
N ALA A 263 -2.58 10.68 -8.36
CA ALA A 263 -3.27 9.41 -8.18
C ALA A 263 -2.33 8.17 -8.24
N ASP A 264 -1.14 8.28 -8.83
CA ASP A 264 -0.11 7.22 -8.80
C ASP A 264 0.39 6.96 -7.37
N LEU A 265 0.22 7.92 -6.46
CA LEU A 265 0.49 7.79 -5.03
C LEU A 265 -0.74 7.41 -4.21
N SER A 266 -1.84 6.98 -4.84
CA SER A 266 -3.03 6.56 -4.09
C SER A 266 -2.80 5.28 -3.30
N LEU A 267 -3.52 5.12 -2.18
CA LEU A 267 -3.44 3.94 -1.32
C LEU A 267 -3.67 2.65 -2.13
N GLN A 268 -4.64 2.68 -3.05
CA GLN A 268 -5.01 1.57 -3.90
C GLN A 268 -3.90 1.19 -4.87
N VAL A 269 -3.28 2.17 -5.53
CA VAL A 269 -2.16 1.94 -6.46
C VAL A 269 -0.97 1.36 -5.71
N LEU A 270 -0.58 1.97 -4.59
CA LEU A 270 0.54 1.48 -3.78
C LEU A 270 0.28 0.08 -3.22
N ALA A 271 -0.97 -0.23 -2.82
CA ALA A 271 -1.37 -1.56 -2.39
C ALA A 271 -1.13 -2.59 -3.50
N VAL A 272 -1.68 -2.37 -4.70
CA VAL A 272 -1.51 -3.28 -5.83
C VAL A 272 -0.05 -3.38 -6.27
N GLN A 273 0.67 -2.25 -6.38
CA GLN A 273 2.07 -2.24 -6.79
C GLN A 273 3.00 -2.97 -5.81
N SER A 274 2.69 -2.94 -4.51
CA SER A 274 3.43 -3.71 -3.49
C SER A 274 3.15 -5.22 -3.54
N GLY A 275 2.22 -5.64 -4.40
CA GLY A 275 1.77 -7.02 -4.54
C GLY A 275 0.58 -7.38 -3.66
N GLY A 276 -0.03 -6.42 -2.96
CA GLY A 276 -1.22 -6.58 -2.13
C GLY A 276 -2.53 -6.53 -2.92
N GLN A 277 -3.63 -6.15 -2.26
CA GLN A 277 -4.95 -6.04 -2.88
C GLN A 277 -5.68 -4.77 -2.44
N THR A 278 -6.58 -4.33 -3.31
CA THR A 278 -7.60 -3.31 -3.03
C THR A 278 -8.95 -4.00 -2.94
N ILE A 279 -9.60 -3.90 -1.79
CA ILE A 279 -10.92 -4.50 -1.54
C ILE A 279 -11.95 -3.37 -1.47
N THR A 280 -12.79 -3.27 -2.49
CA THR A 280 -13.86 -2.27 -2.64
C THR A 280 -15.24 -2.93 -2.73
N GLY A 281 -16.31 -2.16 -2.54
CA GLY A 281 -17.69 -2.63 -2.71
C GLY A 281 -18.20 -3.65 -1.67
N ASN A 282 -17.39 -3.99 -0.66
CA ASN A 282 -17.75 -4.90 0.43
C ASN A 282 -17.57 -4.21 1.78
N SER A 283 -18.65 -4.15 2.58
CA SER A 283 -18.63 -3.55 3.91
C SER A 283 -18.11 -4.49 5.01
N ASP A 284 -17.95 -5.80 4.78
CA ASP A 284 -17.44 -6.77 5.76
C ASP A 284 -15.95 -6.59 6.05
N VAL A 285 -15.60 -5.53 6.80
CA VAL A 285 -14.21 -5.22 7.18
C VAL A 285 -13.60 -6.37 7.99
N THR A 286 -14.36 -6.94 8.95
CA THR A 286 -13.90 -8.06 9.77
C THR A 286 -13.48 -9.26 8.91
N GLY A 287 -14.35 -9.70 7.99
CA GLY A 287 -14.08 -10.82 7.09
C GLY A 287 -12.98 -10.52 6.08
N ASN A 288 -12.90 -9.29 5.57
CA ASN A 288 -11.83 -8.86 4.66
C ASN A 288 -10.45 -8.86 5.34
N LEU A 289 -10.35 -8.37 6.59
CA LEU A 289 -9.13 -8.47 7.40
C LEU A 289 -8.69 -9.93 7.57
N ALA A 290 -9.62 -10.81 7.96
CA ALA A 290 -9.36 -12.23 8.13
C ALA A 290 -8.90 -12.90 6.82
N LYS A 291 -9.55 -12.56 5.69
CA LYS A 291 -9.20 -13.05 4.35
C LYS A 291 -7.79 -12.62 3.94
N CYS A 292 -7.44 -11.34 4.11
CA CYS A 292 -6.11 -10.83 3.82
C CYS A 292 -5.04 -11.56 4.64
N VAL A 293 -5.21 -11.66 5.96
CA VAL A 293 -4.22 -12.32 6.84
C VAL A 293 -4.07 -13.81 6.51
N ALA A 294 -5.13 -14.49 6.07
CA ALA A 294 -5.04 -15.89 5.65
C ALA A 294 -4.06 -16.13 4.49
N GLU A 295 -3.82 -15.12 3.63
CA GLU A 295 -2.85 -15.21 2.53
C GLU A 295 -1.40 -15.32 3.01
N ALA A 296 -1.11 -14.97 4.28
CA ALA A 296 0.21 -15.20 4.87
C ALA A 296 0.61 -16.68 4.83
N ARG A 297 -0.36 -17.60 4.80
CA ARG A 297 -0.13 -19.05 4.68
C ARG A 297 0.38 -19.44 3.29
N SER A 298 0.08 -18.67 2.25
CA SER A 298 0.50 -18.99 0.89
C SER A 298 1.60 -18.08 0.36
N MET A 299 2.33 -17.40 1.25
CA MET A 299 3.38 -16.45 0.91
C MET A 299 4.75 -17.13 0.73
N TYR A 300 5.41 -16.81 -0.37
CA TYR A 300 6.80 -17.15 -0.65
C TYR A 300 7.64 -15.88 -0.82
N GLU A 301 8.87 -15.93 -0.34
CA GLU A 301 9.89 -14.92 -0.63
C GLU A 301 10.76 -15.44 -1.78
N LEU A 302 10.75 -14.70 -2.89
CA LEU A 302 11.56 -14.94 -4.08
C LEU A 302 12.65 -13.88 -4.17
N THR A 303 13.88 -14.27 -4.49
CA THR A 303 14.95 -13.32 -4.86
C THR A 303 15.53 -13.62 -6.23
N PHE A 304 16.00 -12.59 -6.91
CA PHE A 304 16.71 -12.69 -8.20
C PHE A 304 17.70 -11.53 -8.35
N THR A 305 18.60 -11.63 -9.34
CA THR A 305 19.49 -10.53 -9.71
C THR A 305 18.86 -9.72 -10.85
N PRO A 306 18.64 -8.40 -10.67
CA PRO A 306 18.01 -7.57 -11.70
C PRO A 306 18.93 -7.34 -12.91
N ALA A 307 18.36 -6.96 -14.05
CA ALA A 307 19.17 -6.28 -15.08
C ALA A 307 19.66 -4.92 -14.58
N PRO A 308 20.84 -4.47 -15.04
CA PRO A 308 21.17 -3.04 -14.96
C PRO A 308 20.15 -2.23 -15.76
N ALA A 309 19.79 -1.06 -15.25
CA ALA A 309 18.95 -0.10 -15.97
C ALA A 309 19.77 0.70 -16.99
N GLU A 310 19.13 1.18 -18.06
CA GLU A 310 19.75 2.11 -18.99
C GLU A 310 19.86 3.53 -18.41
N HIS A 311 18.94 3.88 -17.51
CA HIS A 311 18.90 5.16 -16.81
C HIS A 311 18.38 5.02 -15.38
N ALA A 312 18.61 6.05 -14.56
CA ALA A 312 18.05 6.10 -13.22
C ALA A 312 16.52 6.00 -13.25
N ASP A 313 15.97 5.31 -12.25
CA ASP A 313 14.54 5.16 -12.01
C ASP A 313 13.78 4.53 -13.20
N GLU A 314 14.42 3.60 -13.93
CA GLU A 314 13.77 2.86 -15.00
C GLU A 314 12.77 1.85 -14.42
N PHE A 315 11.50 1.92 -14.84
CA PHE A 315 10.50 0.96 -14.38
C PHE A 315 10.67 -0.40 -15.07
N HIS A 316 10.96 -1.42 -14.27
CA HIS A 316 11.04 -2.81 -14.67
C HIS A 316 9.77 -3.56 -14.25
N PRO A 317 8.86 -3.90 -15.19
CA PRO A 317 7.69 -4.71 -14.87
C PRO A 317 8.10 -6.13 -14.51
N LEU A 318 7.45 -6.69 -13.49
CA LEU A 318 7.65 -8.06 -13.04
C LEU A 318 6.43 -8.91 -13.38
N GLN A 319 6.69 -10.14 -13.84
CA GLN A 319 5.66 -11.16 -14.02
C GLN A 319 6.13 -12.46 -13.39
N VAL A 320 5.30 -13.02 -12.50
CA VAL A 320 5.57 -14.28 -11.82
C VAL A 320 4.47 -15.26 -12.19
N THR A 321 4.86 -16.42 -12.72
CA THR A 321 3.93 -17.49 -13.09
C THR A 321 4.33 -18.78 -12.37
N ILE A 322 3.35 -19.54 -11.89
CA ILE A 322 3.56 -20.86 -11.29
C ILE A 322 3.16 -21.93 -12.31
N ALA A 323 4.09 -22.79 -12.67
CA ALA A 323 3.89 -23.93 -13.57
C ALA A 323 3.24 -25.14 -12.86
N LYS A 324 2.21 -24.89 -12.04
CA LYS A 324 1.38 -25.91 -11.41
C LYS A 324 -0.09 -25.69 -11.77
N THR A 325 -0.78 -26.76 -12.16
CA THR A 325 -2.18 -26.72 -12.57
C THR A 325 -3.06 -26.13 -11.47
N GLY A 326 -3.87 -25.12 -11.82
CA GLY A 326 -4.84 -24.51 -10.91
C GLY A 326 -4.24 -23.55 -9.88
N VAL A 327 -2.92 -23.31 -9.88
CA VAL A 327 -2.25 -22.36 -8.98
C VAL A 327 -1.96 -21.06 -9.74
N THR A 328 -2.45 -19.95 -9.20
CA THR A 328 -2.12 -18.60 -9.68
C THR A 328 -1.17 -17.91 -8.71
N ALA A 329 -0.30 -17.04 -9.22
CA ALA A 329 0.57 -16.20 -8.41
C ALA A 329 0.13 -14.74 -8.46
N ARG A 330 0.22 -14.08 -7.31
CA ARG A 330 0.17 -12.62 -7.18
C ARG A 330 1.48 -12.14 -6.56
N ALA A 331 2.06 -11.12 -7.13
CA ALA A 331 3.31 -10.51 -6.67
C ALA A 331 3.28 -9.00 -6.97
N ARG A 332 4.27 -8.27 -6.46
CA ARG A 332 4.49 -6.87 -6.88
C ARG A 332 4.62 -6.78 -8.41
N ASN A 333 4.07 -5.73 -9.00
CA ASN A 333 3.98 -5.62 -10.47
C ASN A 333 5.24 -5.06 -11.15
N GLY A 334 6.20 -4.55 -10.38
CA GLY A 334 7.46 -4.02 -10.90
C GLY A 334 8.31 -3.34 -9.83
N TYR A 335 9.45 -2.78 -10.25
CA TYR A 335 10.32 -1.96 -9.41
C TYR A 335 11.04 -0.90 -10.26
N TYR A 336 11.57 0.14 -9.63
CA TYR A 336 12.36 1.16 -10.29
C TYR A 336 13.85 0.83 -10.10
N ALA A 337 14.54 0.55 -11.21
CA ALA A 337 15.92 0.10 -11.26
C ALA A 337 16.90 1.29 -11.36
N GLN A 338 18.15 1.04 -10.98
CA GLN A 338 19.26 1.99 -11.11
C GLN A 338 20.34 1.42 -12.04
N PRO A 339 21.14 2.25 -12.73
CA PRO A 339 22.23 1.81 -13.62
C PRO A 339 23.37 1.07 -12.91
#